data_AF-A0A8T5SA17-F1
#
_entry.id   AF-A0A8T5SA17-F1
#
_cell.length_a   1.000
_cell.length_b   1.000
_cell.length_c   1.000
_cell.angle_alpha   90.00
_cell.angle_beta   90.00
_cell.angle_gamma   90.00
#
_symmetry.space_group_name_H-M   'P 1'
#
loop_
_entity.id
_entity.type
_entity.pdbx_description
1 polymer ?
#
loop_
_entity_poly.entity_id
_entity_poly.type
_entity_poly.pdbx_seq_one_letter_code
_entity_poly.pdbx_strand_id
1 'polypeptide(L)'
;MKHSDDFLEQLKVIFSVSKDKSALEKKYYHGLATYLEVGDFNNFKNLFDKSVDFDIFIDINKIPQRFEYISELLLNCTKRIVNEYHISALGDQIDIIRACNEYGLLTKEISPEELKAINLIKQDAHFLNNLTDLFGRVSDSLINYVYLEFPKILYNYLKEVTNEYFPDRDSFMYNVKNHFFNQYTIYGLSVRYLSSAREFMEKFKEHYFSSINKPDKDSVHLNYKEDKYMYIKIPYPVLNYDLERISIEFAQKMHFISPENILKNIDNISGGKLYKFFSISMVLLGGLGPQGFGFTYSTPKGEIIEICSDQKETEAIIIKFKQYLKRKFLGKLTKELSSFNINEQIIEKIIFYLSENLNPDKKIGYYDKNQILVRVKDFLGQIDVFRQDDSIELQEIISKISKAISLILRNIKLKDQFMARMDLVKEGKIKSEDIAKLTSLKGKSHYDVLRERFFWQYVVDQMYYFYIKERG
;
A
#
# COMPACT_ATOMS: atom_id res chain seq x y z
N MET A 1 -11.41 8.87 29.66
CA MET A 1 -11.98 9.95 28.81
C MET A 1 -12.78 11.01 29.60
N LYS A 2 -12.49 11.31 30.88
CA LYS A 2 -13.14 12.41 31.64
C LYS A 2 -12.20 13.49 32.18
N HIS A 3 -10.88 13.38 31.94
CA HIS A 3 -9.89 14.28 32.52
C HIS A 3 -9.40 15.42 31.59
N SER A 4 -9.64 15.35 30.27
CA SER A 4 -9.06 16.32 29.32
C SER A 4 -9.78 17.66 29.27
N ASP A 5 -11.12 17.66 29.34
CA ASP A 5 -11.92 18.89 29.27
C ASP A 5 -11.79 19.73 30.55
N ASP A 6 -11.59 19.05 31.69
CA ASP A 6 -11.44 19.65 33.01
C ASP A 6 -10.10 20.40 33.14
N PHE A 7 -9.00 19.89 32.56
CA PHE A 7 -7.70 20.59 32.56
C PHE A 7 -7.71 21.84 31.68
N LEU A 8 -8.35 21.79 30.51
CA LEU A 8 -8.49 22.93 29.60
C LEU A 8 -9.39 24.03 30.20
N GLU A 9 -10.46 23.65 30.90
CA GLU A 9 -11.31 24.56 31.68
C GLU A 9 -10.57 25.15 32.89
N GLN A 10 -9.85 24.33 33.65
CA GLN A 10 -9.01 24.78 34.77
C GLN A 10 -7.92 25.75 34.31
N LEU A 11 -7.29 25.48 33.16
CA LEU A 11 -6.37 26.40 32.53
C LEU A 11 -7.07 27.72 32.21
N LYS A 12 -8.24 27.73 31.53
CA LYS A 12 -8.98 28.98 31.23
C LYS A 12 -9.28 29.80 32.50
N VAL A 13 -9.66 29.16 33.60
CA VAL A 13 -9.92 29.82 34.89
C VAL A 13 -8.62 30.39 35.50
N ILE A 14 -7.51 29.66 35.39
CA ILE A 14 -6.20 30.17 35.80
C ILE A 14 -5.74 31.33 34.90
N PHE A 15 -6.01 31.26 33.60
CA PHE A 15 -5.68 32.28 32.59
C PHE A 15 -6.47 33.58 32.80
N SER A 16 -7.71 33.53 33.31
CA SER A 16 -8.52 34.73 33.58
C SER A 16 -8.18 35.44 34.89
N VAL A 17 -7.41 34.80 35.79
CA VAL A 17 -7.16 35.29 37.16
C VAL A 17 -5.66 35.59 37.43
N SER A 18 -4.72 34.96 36.70
CA SER A 18 -3.29 35.11 36.97
C SER A 18 -2.71 36.44 36.49
N LYS A 19 -2.12 37.22 37.41
CA LYS A 19 -1.33 38.43 37.08
C LYS A 19 0.15 38.15 36.78
N ASP A 20 0.62 36.93 37.01
CA ASP A 20 2.02 36.53 36.79
C ASP A 20 2.14 35.77 35.46
N LYS A 21 2.67 36.44 34.44
CA LYS A 21 2.90 35.87 33.10
C LYS A 21 3.91 34.71 33.11
N SER A 22 4.90 34.72 34.01
CA SER A 22 5.96 33.69 34.05
C SER A 22 5.44 32.36 34.63
N ALA A 23 4.70 32.43 35.74
CA ALA A 23 4.06 31.26 36.32
C ALA A 23 3.04 30.62 35.36
N LEU A 24 2.36 31.45 34.58
CA LEU A 24 1.38 31.07 33.56
C LEU A 24 2.04 30.39 32.35
N GLU A 25 3.11 30.97 31.83
CA GLU A 25 3.92 30.36 30.76
C GLU A 25 4.48 28.98 31.20
N LYS A 26 4.96 28.85 32.43
CA LYS A 26 5.45 27.58 32.97
C LYS A 26 4.34 26.51 33.03
N LYS A 27 3.14 26.87 33.48
CA LYS A 27 1.99 25.95 33.51
C LYS A 27 1.55 25.54 32.11
N TYR A 28 1.60 26.46 31.15
CA TYR A 28 1.29 26.18 29.74
C TYR A 28 2.23 25.12 29.16
N TYR A 29 3.55 25.30 29.30
CA TYR A 29 4.53 24.30 28.83
C TYR A 29 4.43 22.97 29.56
N HIS A 30 4.08 22.99 30.86
CA HIS A 30 3.80 21.76 31.59
C HIS A 30 2.57 21.04 31.03
N GLY A 31 1.49 21.75 30.69
CA GLY A 31 0.32 21.17 30.05
C GLY A 31 0.64 20.53 28.69
N LEU A 32 1.46 21.20 27.86
CA LEU A 32 1.97 20.61 26.61
C LEU A 32 2.77 19.33 26.87
N ALA A 33 3.65 19.33 27.89
CA ALA A 33 4.40 18.15 28.30
C ALA A 33 3.48 17.00 28.76
N THR A 34 2.44 17.27 29.55
CA THR A 34 1.48 16.24 29.99
C THR A 34 0.76 15.59 28.81
N TYR A 35 0.33 16.37 27.81
CA TYR A 35 -0.29 15.78 26.62
C TYR A 35 0.70 14.99 25.78
N LEU A 36 1.96 15.42 25.72
CA LEU A 36 3.03 14.68 25.05
C LEU A 36 3.36 13.37 25.77
N GLU A 37 3.45 13.36 27.09
CA GLU A 37 3.69 12.18 27.94
C GLU A 37 2.70 11.05 27.65
N VAL A 38 1.41 11.38 27.54
CA VAL A 38 0.35 10.39 27.28
C VAL A 38 0.07 10.16 25.78
N GLY A 39 0.77 10.87 24.89
CA GLY A 39 0.60 10.75 23.44
C GLY A 39 -0.72 11.31 22.89
N ASP A 40 -1.37 12.24 23.60
CA ASP A 40 -2.63 12.86 23.18
C ASP A 40 -2.38 14.08 22.27
N PHE A 41 -1.98 13.81 21.03
CA PHE A 41 -1.64 14.86 20.06
C PHE A 41 -2.82 15.75 19.68
N ASN A 42 -4.06 15.30 19.84
CA ASN A 42 -5.23 16.14 19.60
C ASN A 42 -5.35 17.25 20.64
N ASN A 43 -5.22 16.90 21.93
CA ASN A 43 -5.24 17.90 22.99
C ASN A 43 -3.94 18.71 23.05
N PHE A 44 -2.80 18.12 22.69
CA PHE A 44 -1.57 18.86 22.47
C PHE A 44 -1.79 19.97 21.44
N LYS A 45 -2.32 19.63 20.26
CA LYS A 45 -2.65 20.59 19.20
C LYS A 45 -3.61 21.67 19.70
N ASN A 46 -4.70 21.28 20.34
CA ASN A 46 -5.69 22.24 20.86
C ASN A 46 -5.07 23.23 21.85
N LEU A 47 -4.13 22.79 22.69
CA LEU A 47 -3.41 23.68 23.61
C LEU A 47 -2.37 24.53 22.88
N PHE A 48 -1.65 23.94 21.92
CA PHE A 48 -0.65 24.62 21.07
C PHE A 48 -1.29 25.77 20.29
N ASP A 49 -2.41 25.53 19.62
CA ASP A 49 -3.14 26.53 18.82
C ASP A 49 -3.70 27.67 19.69
N LYS A 50 -4.00 27.40 20.96
CA LYS A 50 -4.44 28.40 21.95
C LYS A 50 -3.32 29.26 22.53
N SER A 51 -2.06 29.05 22.14
CA SER A 51 -0.96 29.95 22.51
C SER A 51 -1.27 31.42 22.23
N VAL A 52 -1.98 31.68 21.13
CA VAL A 52 -2.44 33.03 20.72
C VAL A 52 -3.41 33.62 21.74
N ASP A 53 -4.38 32.83 22.21
CA ASP A 53 -5.38 33.26 23.21
C ASP A 53 -4.71 33.63 24.54
N PHE A 54 -3.51 33.09 24.79
CA PHE A 54 -2.77 33.28 26.02
C PHE A 54 -1.59 34.27 25.90
N ASP A 55 -1.38 34.88 24.72
CA ASP A 55 -0.24 35.77 24.47
C ASP A 55 1.11 35.09 24.78
N ILE A 56 1.22 33.78 24.47
CA ILE A 56 2.43 32.98 24.66
C ILE A 56 3.11 32.74 23.31
N PHE A 57 4.36 33.18 23.18
CA PHE A 57 5.20 32.77 22.05
C PHE A 57 5.78 31.38 22.34
N ILE A 58 5.53 30.41 21.47
CA ILE A 58 5.94 29.03 21.71
C ILE A 58 7.45 28.87 21.50
N ASP A 59 8.14 28.58 22.59
CA ASP A 59 9.49 28.03 22.61
C ASP A 59 9.42 26.57 23.04
N ILE A 60 9.49 25.69 22.05
CA ILE A 60 9.49 24.23 22.22
C ILE A 60 10.53 23.74 23.23
N ASN A 61 11.65 24.45 23.44
CA ASN A 61 12.72 24.03 24.35
C ASN A 61 12.33 24.20 25.82
N LYS A 62 11.27 24.98 26.10
CA LYS A 62 10.69 25.12 27.43
C LYS A 62 9.73 23.99 27.80
N ILE A 63 9.37 23.11 26.85
CA ILE A 63 8.56 21.91 27.13
C ILE A 63 9.41 20.92 27.94
N PRO A 64 9.07 20.65 29.23
CA PRO A 64 9.87 19.75 30.07
C PRO A 64 9.94 18.32 29.51
N GLN A 65 11.09 17.67 29.66
CA GLN A 65 11.30 16.22 29.37
C GLN A 65 10.86 15.76 27.97
N ARG A 66 10.73 16.70 27.02
CA ARG A 66 10.17 16.48 25.68
C ARG A 66 10.76 15.26 24.97
N PHE A 67 12.10 15.13 24.94
CA PHE A 67 12.76 14.00 24.28
C PHE A 67 12.58 12.67 25.03
N GLU A 68 12.48 12.70 26.36
CA GLU A 68 12.20 11.50 27.16
C GLU A 68 10.80 10.97 26.87
N TYR A 69 9.79 11.84 26.87
CA TYR A 69 8.42 11.46 26.51
C TYR A 69 8.29 10.94 25.07
N ILE A 70 8.92 11.61 24.09
CA ILE A 70 8.91 11.10 22.70
C ILE A 70 9.58 9.72 22.62
N SER A 71 10.71 9.54 23.30
CA SER A 71 11.41 8.25 23.33
C SER A 71 10.54 7.17 23.97
N GLU A 72 9.86 7.48 25.07
CA GLU A 72 8.98 6.55 25.76
C GLU A 72 7.77 6.16 24.90
N LEU A 73 7.13 7.12 24.23
CA LEU A 73 6.04 6.83 23.28
C LEU A 73 6.49 5.84 22.20
N LEU A 74 7.63 6.10 21.57
CA LEU A 74 8.16 5.23 20.51
C LEU A 74 8.58 3.86 21.06
N LEU A 75 9.16 3.79 22.25
CA LEU A 75 9.52 2.54 22.91
C LEU A 75 8.29 1.74 23.32
N ASN A 76 7.21 2.38 23.74
CA ASN A 76 5.96 1.70 24.04
C ASN A 76 5.36 1.04 22.79
N CYS A 77 5.48 1.68 21.63
CA CYS A 77 5.19 1.01 20.36
C CYS A 77 6.13 -0.18 20.11
N THR A 78 7.45 -0.03 20.30
CA THR A 78 8.41 -1.12 20.12
C THR A 78 8.13 -2.31 21.05
N LYS A 79 7.78 -2.07 22.32
CA LYS A 79 7.39 -3.10 23.29
C LYS A 79 6.18 -3.90 22.79
N ARG A 80 5.14 -3.20 22.29
CA ARG A 80 3.95 -3.84 21.68
C ARG A 80 4.33 -4.69 20.46
N ILE A 81 5.29 -4.23 19.65
CA ILE A 81 5.78 -4.99 18.49
C ILE A 81 6.52 -6.26 18.93
N VAL A 82 7.49 -6.13 19.83
CA VAL A 82 8.42 -7.21 20.19
C VAL A 82 7.79 -8.23 21.15
N ASN A 83 7.01 -7.76 22.14
CA ASN A 83 6.47 -8.61 23.19
C ASN A 83 5.05 -9.10 22.89
N GLU A 84 4.24 -8.30 22.20
CA GLU A 84 2.82 -8.61 21.94
C GLU A 84 2.55 -8.96 20.46
N TYR A 85 3.58 -8.92 19.59
CA TYR A 85 3.45 -9.11 18.15
C TYR A 85 2.42 -8.16 17.49
N HIS A 86 2.18 -7.00 18.10
CA HIS A 86 1.28 -5.95 17.60
C HIS A 86 1.96 -5.09 16.55
N ILE A 87 2.22 -5.67 15.37
CA ILE A 87 2.90 -5.04 14.24
C ILE A 87 2.28 -3.72 13.78
N SER A 88 0.97 -3.50 14.01
CA SER A 88 0.32 -2.23 13.67
C SER A 88 0.95 -1.02 14.35
N ALA A 89 1.65 -1.21 15.47
CA ALA A 89 2.35 -0.15 16.18
C ALA A 89 3.54 0.45 15.41
N LEU A 90 3.99 -0.18 14.30
CA LEU A 90 4.93 0.45 13.36
C LEU A 90 4.34 1.71 12.72
N GLY A 91 3.04 1.69 12.42
CA GLY A 91 2.32 2.84 11.91
C GLY A 91 2.20 3.94 12.96
N ASP A 92 1.92 3.54 14.20
CA ASP A 92 1.81 4.47 15.34
C ASP A 92 3.13 5.25 15.53
N GLN A 93 4.30 4.61 15.37
CA GLN A 93 5.60 5.29 15.45
C GLN A 93 5.80 6.34 14.35
N ILE A 94 5.37 6.06 13.12
CA ILE A 94 5.40 7.03 12.03
C ILE A 94 4.48 8.22 12.35
N ASP A 95 3.29 7.97 12.88
CA ASP A 95 2.33 9.01 13.22
C ASP A 95 2.83 9.89 14.39
N ILE A 96 3.48 9.29 15.40
CA ILE A 96 4.16 10.00 16.49
C ILE A 96 5.27 10.91 15.94
N ILE A 97 6.16 10.38 15.10
CA ILE A 97 7.27 11.16 14.51
C ILE A 97 6.71 12.29 13.64
N ARG A 98 5.64 12.03 12.87
CA ARG A 98 4.99 13.06 12.05
C ARG A 98 4.44 14.19 12.91
N ALA A 99 3.71 13.89 13.97
CA ALA A 99 3.19 14.89 14.90
C ALA A 99 4.33 15.69 15.55
N CYS A 100 5.40 15.00 15.99
CA CYS A 100 6.56 15.66 16.57
C CYS A 100 7.27 16.59 15.57
N ASN A 101 7.37 16.20 14.30
CA ASN A 101 7.95 17.05 13.25
C ASN A 101 7.07 18.27 12.93
N GLU A 102 5.75 18.09 12.87
CA GLU A 102 4.77 19.14 12.60
C GLU A 102 4.88 20.29 13.61
N TYR A 103 4.96 19.98 14.90
CA TYR A 103 5.09 20.98 15.98
C TYR A 103 6.55 21.31 16.33
N GLY A 104 7.52 20.86 15.53
CA GLY A 104 8.94 21.15 15.73
C GLY A 104 9.55 20.52 17.00
N LEU A 105 8.89 19.55 17.63
CA LEU A 105 9.33 18.94 18.90
C LEU A 105 10.66 18.17 18.78
N LEU A 106 11.08 17.84 17.56
CA LEU A 106 12.38 17.21 17.29
C LEU A 106 13.52 18.22 17.19
N THR A 107 13.23 19.53 17.19
CA THR A 107 14.26 20.57 17.02
C THR A 107 15.19 20.61 18.22
N LYS A 108 16.48 20.52 17.96
CA LYS A 108 17.54 20.67 18.96
C LYS A 108 18.73 21.40 18.34
N GLU A 109 19.62 21.88 19.20
CA GLU A 109 20.95 22.30 18.77
C GLU A 109 21.72 21.08 18.24
N ILE A 110 22.31 21.24 17.05
CA ILE A 110 23.05 20.19 16.35
C ILE A 110 24.55 20.45 16.53
N SER A 111 25.27 19.46 17.04
CA SER A 111 26.72 19.58 17.20
C SER A 111 27.45 19.59 15.85
N PRO A 112 28.70 20.11 15.78
CA PRO A 112 29.49 20.06 14.56
C PRO A 112 29.71 18.63 14.02
N GLU A 113 29.85 17.64 14.90
CA GLU A 113 29.98 16.22 14.54
C GLU A 113 28.69 15.67 13.96
N GLU A 114 27.55 15.98 14.58
CA GLU A 114 26.23 15.61 14.08
C GLU A 114 25.95 16.24 12.71
N LEU A 115 26.33 17.51 12.53
CA LEU A 115 26.17 18.22 11.27
C LEU A 115 26.98 17.58 10.14
N LYS A 116 28.19 17.08 10.43
CA LYS A 116 28.99 16.31 9.45
C LYS A 116 28.25 15.03 9.03
N ALA A 117 27.68 14.29 9.98
CA ALA A 117 26.90 13.08 9.67
C ALA A 117 25.65 13.41 8.85
N ILE A 118 24.90 14.45 9.22
CA ILE A 118 23.72 14.93 8.49
C ILE A 118 24.08 15.32 7.06
N ASN A 119 25.19 16.01 6.84
CA ASN A 119 25.62 16.42 5.51
C ASN A 119 26.01 15.24 4.60
N LEU A 120 26.50 14.14 5.17
CA LEU A 120 26.71 12.89 4.43
C LEU A 120 25.37 12.24 4.06
N ILE A 121 24.44 12.17 5.01
CA ILE A 121 23.09 11.59 4.79
C ILE A 121 22.31 12.38 3.74
N LYS A 122 22.48 13.71 3.71
CA LYS A 122 21.84 14.57 2.70
C LYS A 122 22.27 14.28 1.25
N GLN A 123 23.35 13.53 1.05
CA GLN A 123 23.75 13.06 -0.28
C GLN A 123 22.85 11.91 -0.78
N ASP A 124 22.16 11.22 0.13
CA ASP A 124 21.17 10.20 -0.20
C ASP A 124 19.82 10.84 -0.54
N ALA A 125 19.65 11.15 -1.83
CA ALA A 125 18.42 11.71 -2.35
C ALA A 125 17.20 10.78 -2.15
N HIS A 126 17.38 9.46 -2.05
CA HIS A 126 16.27 8.53 -1.87
C HIS A 126 15.72 8.62 -0.45
N PHE A 127 16.61 8.66 0.54
CA PHE A 127 16.23 8.86 1.94
C PHE A 127 15.53 10.20 2.16
N LEU A 128 16.10 11.30 1.66
CA LEU A 128 15.51 12.63 1.84
C LEU A 128 14.10 12.74 1.21
N ASN A 129 13.92 12.18 0.02
CA ASN A 129 12.62 12.17 -0.63
C ASN A 129 11.60 11.33 0.15
N ASN A 130 12.02 10.19 0.73
CA ASN A 130 11.15 9.38 1.58
C ASN A 130 10.73 10.12 2.86
N LEU A 131 11.66 10.83 3.52
CA LEU A 131 11.34 11.66 4.69
C LEU A 131 10.37 12.79 4.32
N THR A 132 10.57 13.40 3.14
CA THR A 132 9.68 14.46 2.64
C THR A 132 8.27 13.93 2.41
N ASP A 133 8.15 12.76 1.79
CA ASP A 133 6.87 12.10 1.53
C ASP A 133 6.13 11.69 2.83
N LEU A 134 6.86 11.30 3.88
CA LEU A 134 6.28 10.82 5.14
C LEU A 134 5.97 11.92 6.15
N PHE A 135 6.83 12.95 6.22
CA PHE A 135 6.84 13.93 7.31
C PHE A 135 6.75 15.38 6.82
N GLY A 136 6.71 15.62 5.50
CA GLY A 136 6.64 16.96 4.92
C GLY A 136 7.98 17.68 4.99
N ARG A 137 8.09 18.72 5.81
CA ARG A 137 9.33 19.51 5.91
C ARG A 137 10.44 18.68 6.55
N VAL A 138 11.57 18.53 5.86
CA VAL A 138 12.75 17.81 6.35
C VAL A 138 13.77 18.81 6.91
N SER A 139 13.90 18.86 8.23
CA SER A 139 14.91 19.66 8.94
C SER A 139 16.13 18.82 9.30
N ASP A 140 17.24 19.48 9.63
CA ASP A 140 18.46 18.81 10.11
C ASP A 140 18.21 18.04 11.40
N SER A 141 17.34 18.59 12.27
CA SER A 141 16.92 17.91 13.48
C SER A 141 16.06 16.67 13.21
N LEU A 142 15.19 16.68 12.20
CA LEU A 142 14.46 15.47 11.79
C LEU A 142 15.42 14.40 11.27
N ILE A 143 16.37 14.77 10.40
CA ILE A 143 17.37 13.84 9.85
C ILE A 143 18.19 13.24 11.00
N ASN A 144 18.68 14.07 11.91
CA ASN A 144 19.42 13.63 13.08
C ASN A 144 18.59 12.68 13.94
N TYR A 145 17.34 13.04 14.23
CA TYR A 145 16.47 12.22 15.06
C TYR A 145 16.21 10.84 14.43
N VAL A 146 15.76 10.81 13.18
CA VAL A 146 15.38 9.58 12.48
C VAL A 146 16.58 8.68 12.20
N TYR A 147 17.74 9.24 11.86
CA TYR A 147 18.91 8.45 11.46
C TYR A 147 19.86 8.15 12.63
N LEU A 148 19.91 8.98 13.67
CA LEU A 148 20.86 8.78 14.77
C LEU A 148 20.15 8.47 16.09
N GLU A 149 19.26 9.34 16.55
CA GLU A 149 18.68 9.20 17.89
C GLU A 149 17.72 8.02 17.99
N PHE A 150 16.74 7.94 17.11
CA PHE A 150 15.73 6.89 17.15
C PHE A 150 16.31 5.48 16.95
N PRO A 151 17.21 5.24 15.98
CA PRO A 151 17.89 3.95 15.84
C PRO A 151 18.71 3.59 17.08
N LYS A 152 19.32 4.58 17.76
CA LYS A 152 20.06 4.35 19.02
C LYS A 152 19.14 4.03 20.19
N ILE A 153 17.99 4.70 20.29
CA ILE A 153 16.94 4.39 21.27
C ILE A 153 16.46 2.95 21.08
N LEU A 154 16.17 2.54 19.84
CA LEU A 154 15.78 1.18 19.50
C LEU A 154 16.88 0.17 19.86
N TYR A 155 18.13 0.46 19.48
CA TYR A 155 19.28 -0.39 19.79
C TYR A 155 19.42 -0.63 21.29
N ASN A 156 19.44 0.44 22.08
CA ASN A 156 19.61 0.36 23.52
C ASN A 156 18.50 -0.46 24.19
N TYR A 157 17.25 -0.30 23.72
CA TYR A 157 16.14 -1.12 24.22
C TYR A 157 16.30 -2.59 23.84
N LEU A 158 16.49 -2.90 22.55
CA LEU A 158 16.54 -4.28 22.05
C LEU A 158 17.73 -5.07 22.60
N LYS A 159 18.85 -4.40 22.92
CA LYS A 159 20.00 -5.01 23.58
C LYS A 159 19.63 -5.59 24.96
N GLU A 160 18.78 -4.88 25.70
CA GLU A 160 18.40 -5.26 27.07
C GLU A 160 17.19 -6.22 27.11
N VAL A 161 16.45 -6.35 26.00
CA VAL A 161 15.32 -7.29 25.91
C VAL A 161 15.82 -8.73 25.91
N THR A 162 15.33 -9.51 26.86
CA THR A 162 15.42 -10.98 26.83
C THR A 162 14.27 -11.53 25.97
N ASN A 163 14.58 -12.36 24.99
CA ASN A 163 13.57 -13.01 24.14
C ASN A 163 13.77 -14.52 24.19
N GLU A 164 12.78 -15.22 24.75
CA GLU A 164 12.82 -16.68 24.97
C GLU A 164 12.78 -17.48 23.65
N TYR A 165 12.39 -16.86 22.53
CA TYR A 165 12.30 -17.51 21.23
C TYR A 165 13.64 -17.54 20.47
N PHE A 166 14.68 -16.86 20.96
CA PHE A 166 15.99 -16.82 20.30
C PHE A 166 17.08 -17.40 21.22
N PRO A 167 17.98 -18.24 20.68
CA PRO A 167 19.01 -18.92 21.47
C PRO A 167 20.05 -17.95 22.04
N ASP A 168 20.25 -16.82 21.37
CA ASP A 168 21.23 -15.80 21.75
C ASP A 168 20.84 -14.41 21.19
N ARG A 169 21.54 -13.38 21.68
CA ARG A 169 21.30 -11.99 21.29
C ARG A 169 21.60 -11.74 19.81
N ASP A 170 22.58 -12.41 19.22
CA ASP A 170 22.97 -12.22 17.83
C ASP A 170 21.88 -12.73 16.90
N SER A 171 21.34 -13.91 17.22
CA SER A 171 20.18 -14.51 16.56
C SER A 171 18.95 -13.60 16.65
N PHE A 172 18.70 -12.99 17.81
CA PHE A 172 17.61 -12.03 17.98
C PHE A 172 17.82 -10.75 17.15
N MET A 173 18.99 -10.12 17.24
CA MET A 173 19.29 -8.88 16.49
C MET A 173 19.26 -9.10 14.98
N TYR A 174 19.75 -10.26 14.52
CA TYR A 174 19.65 -10.67 13.13
C TYR A 174 18.19 -10.84 12.69
N ASN A 175 17.34 -11.43 13.53
CA ASN A 175 15.91 -11.55 13.27
C ASN A 175 15.22 -10.18 13.18
N VAL A 176 15.52 -9.26 14.12
CA VAL A 176 15.00 -7.90 14.09
C VAL A 176 15.32 -7.22 12.76
N LYS A 177 16.58 -7.26 12.34
CA LYS A 177 17.00 -6.66 11.07
C LYS A 177 16.31 -7.29 9.87
N ASN A 178 16.37 -8.61 9.75
CA ASN A 178 16.05 -9.27 8.48
C ASN A 178 14.59 -9.75 8.39
N HIS A 179 13.85 -9.74 9.50
CA HIS A 179 12.50 -10.30 9.55
C HIS A 179 11.47 -9.34 10.17
N PHE A 180 11.61 -8.93 11.43
CA PHE A 180 10.55 -8.13 12.10
C PHE A 180 10.15 -6.86 11.33
N PHE A 181 11.13 -6.14 10.77
CA PHE A 181 10.87 -4.93 9.98
C PHE A 181 10.86 -5.15 8.47
N ASN A 182 11.07 -6.40 8.03
CA ASN A 182 11.12 -6.78 6.62
C ASN A 182 9.96 -7.68 6.19
N GLN A 183 9.26 -8.32 7.14
CA GLN A 183 8.14 -9.22 6.93
C GLN A 183 7.10 -9.00 8.05
N TYR A 184 6.06 -8.22 7.76
CA TYR A 184 5.15 -7.76 8.80
C TYR A 184 3.76 -7.47 8.21
N THR A 185 2.71 -7.49 9.02
CA THR A 185 1.34 -7.17 8.56
C THR A 185 0.81 -5.92 9.26
N ILE A 186 0.46 -4.89 8.49
CA ILE A 186 -0.06 -3.61 8.98
C ILE A 186 -1.29 -3.18 8.17
N TYR A 187 -2.28 -2.54 8.79
CA TYR A 187 -3.51 -2.08 8.13
C TYR A 187 -4.33 -3.17 7.41
N GLY A 188 -4.06 -4.45 7.67
CA GLY A 188 -4.62 -5.59 6.93
C GLY A 188 -3.83 -5.98 5.68
N LEU A 189 -2.64 -5.42 5.51
CA LEU A 189 -1.70 -5.63 4.41
C LEU A 189 -0.41 -6.30 4.92
N SER A 190 0.00 -7.44 4.37
CA SER A 190 1.28 -8.12 4.67
C SER A 190 2.36 -7.57 3.78
N VAL A 191 3.29 -6.85 4.37
CA VAL A 191 4.50 -6.30 3.79
C VAL A 191 5.61 -7.33 3.87
N ARG A 192 6.20 -7.69 2.73
CA ARG A 192 7.37 -8.59 2.73
C ARG A 192 8.42 -8.09 1.76
N TYR A 193 9.66 -7.96 2.22
CA TYR A 193 10.80 -7.89 1.31
C TYR A 193 10.85 -9.17 0.50
N LEU A 194 10.75 -9.01 -0.81
CA LEU A 194 10.76 -10.09 -1.75
C LEU A 194 12.16 -10.19 -2.37
N SER A 195 12.63 -9.16 -3.06
CA SER A 195 13.97 -9.15 -3.66
C SER A 195 14.33 -7.71 -4.05
N SER A 196 15.56 -7.42 -4.43
CA SER A 196 15.93 -6.10 -4.93
C SER A 196 15.40 -5.86 -6.35
N ALA A 197 15.20 -4.59 -6.71
CA ALA A 197 14.84 -4.18 -8.07
C ALA A 197 15.88 -4.65 -9.09
N ARG A 198 17.17 -4.69 -8.70
CA ARG A 198 18.25 -5.20 -9.54
C ARG A 198 18.09 -6.70 -9.81
N GLU A 199 17.92 -7.50 -8.77
CA GLU A 199 17.72 -8.95 -8.89
C GLU A 199 16.46 -9.27 -9.71
N PHE A 200 15.36 -8.53 -9.49
CA PHE A 200 14.16 -8.60 -10.32
C PHE A 200 14.50 -8.38 -11.80
N MET A 201 15.22 -7.30 -12.10
CA MET A 201 15.54 -6.92 -13.47
C MET A 201 16.50 -7.91 -14.15
N GLU A 202 17.46 -8.45 -13.41
CA GLU A 202 18.35 -9.50 -13.90
C GLU A 202 17.54 -10.75 -14.28
N LYS A 203 16.63 -11.19 -13.40
CA LYS A 203 15.76 -12.36 -13.67
C LYS A 203 14.73 -12.10 -14.76
N PHE A 204 14.15 -10.90 -14.81
CA PHE A 204 13.25 -10.50 -15.88
C PHE A 204 13.95 -10.54 -17.24
N LYS A 205 15.15 -9.93 -17.35
CA LYS A 205 15.93 -9.93 -18.59
C LYS A 205 16.33 -11.35 -19.00
N GLU A 206 16.84 -12.15 -18.06
CA GLU A 206 17.19 -13.56 -18.30
C GLU A 206 16.01 -14.33 -18.89
N HIS A 207 14.83 -14.21 -18.28
CA HIS A 207 13.63 -14.93 -18.72
C HIS A 207 13.07 -14.38 -20.04
N TYR A 208 13.05 -13.06 -20.22
CA TYR A 208 12.51 -12.39 -21.41
C TYR A 208 13.37 -12.64 -22.65
N PHE A 209 14.71 -12.57 -22.54
CA PHE A 209 15.59 -12.82 -23.68
C PHE A 209 15.75 -14.32 -24.00
N SER A 210 15.70 -15.19 -22.99
CA SER A 210 15.70 -16.64 -23.22
C SER A 210 14.40 -17.13 -23.86
N SER A 211 13.26 -16.47 -23.63
CA SER A 211 12.00 -16.79 -24.29
C SER A 211 11.93 -16.32 -25.75
N ILE A 212 12.61 -15.21 -26.10
CA ILE A 212 12.67 -14.69 -27.47
C ILE A 212 13.59 -15.51 -28.39
N ASN A 213 14.61 -16.18 -27.83
CA ASN A 213 15.64 -16.89 -28.58
C ASN A 213 15.41 -18.41 -28.73
N LYS A 214 14.27 -18.97 -28.29
CA LYS A 214 13.97 -20.39 -28.47
C LYS A 214 13.32 -20.66 -29.84
N PRO A 215 13.89 -21.55 -30.68
CA PRO A 215 13.21 -22.06 -31.86
C PRO A 215 12.00 -22.89 -31.40
N ASP A 216 10.80 -22.50 -31.84
CA ASP A 216 9.52 -23.16 -31.62
C ASP A 216 9.55 -24.64 -32.06
N LYS A 217 9.93 -25.57 -31.17
CA LYS A 217 9.75 -27.00 -31.45
C LYS A 217 9.06 -27.83 -30.38
N ASP A 218 9.06 -27.45 -29.10
CA ASP A 218 8.53 -28.36 -28.05
C ASP A 218 7.67 -27.71 -26.93
N SER A 219 7.12 -26.51 -27.10
CA SER A 219 6.20 -25.94 -26.11
C SER A 219 4.74 -26.08 -26.51
N VAL A 220 4.12 -27.20 -26.13
CA VAL A 220 2.69 -27.47 -26.32
C VAL A 220 1.75 -26.45 -25.62
N HIS A 221 2.22 -25.47 -24.83
CA HIS A 221 1.31 -24.52 -24.17
C HIS A 221 1.73 -23.05 -24.07
N LEU A 222 2.67 -22.55 -24.87
CA LEU A 222 2.99 -21.11 -24.83
C LEU A 222 3.13 -20.54 -26.25
N ASN A 223 2.03 -19.99 -26.77
CA ASN A 223 2.02 -19.22 -28.01
C ASN A 223 2.63 -17.83 -27.76
N TYR A 224 3.96 -17.75 -27.83
CA TYR A 224 4.76 -16.59 -27.41
C TYR A 224 4.76 -15.37 -28.33
N LYS A 225 3.97 -15.34 -29.41
CA LYS A 225 3.90 -14.19 -30.33
C LYS A 225 2.78 -13.17 -30.05
N GLU A 226 1.85 -13.47 -29.12
CA GLU A 226 0.72 -12.58 -28.80
C GLU A 226 0.54 -12.25 -27.31
N ASP A 227 1.39 -12.79 -26.44
CA ASP A 227 1.20 -12.65 -25.00
C ASP A 227 1.70 -11.29 -24.49
N LYS A 228 0.78 -10.31 -24.45
CA LYS A 228 0.91 -9.01 -23.76
C LYS A 228 1.42 -9.11 -22.30
N TYR A 229 1.42 -10.32 -21.73
CA TYR A 229 1.72 -10.61 -20.32
C TYR A 229 2.44 -11.95 -20.20
N MET A 230 3.30 -12.12 -19.20
CA MET A 230 4.05 -13.36 -18.99
C MET A 230 4.14 -13.74 -17.52
N TYR A 231 4.48 -15.00 -17.25
CA TYR A 231 4.82 -15.46 -15.92
C TYR A 231 6.35 -15.56 -15.77
N ILE A 232 6.89 -15.06 -14.67
CA ILE A 232 8.30 -15.24 -14.31
C ILE A 232 8.42 -15.86 -12.91
N LYS A 233 9.43 -16.71 -12.72
CA LYS A 233 9.80 -17.24 -11.41
C LYS A 233 10.89 -16.38 -10.82
N ILE A 234 10.70 -15.95 -9.58
CA ILE A 234 11.70 -15.20 -8.84
C ILE A 234 11.99 -15.96 -7.53
N PRO A 235 13.26 -16.17 -7.18
CA PRO A 235 13.63 -16.72 -5.89
C PRO A 235 13.38 -15.72 -4.77
N TYR A 236 12.80 -16.19 -3.68
CA TYR A 236 12.52 -15.40 -2.48
C TYR A 236 13.15 -16.02 -1.26
N PRO A 237 13.87 -15.25 -0.43
CA PRO A 237 14.42 -15.76 0.82
C PRO A 237 13.26 -16.11 1.76
N VAL A 238 13.29 -17.35 2.26
CA VAL A 238 12.41 -17.90 3.30
C VAL A 238 13.33 -18.37 4.41
N LEU A 239 13.18 -17.78 5.59
CA LEU A 239 13.92 -18.20 6.76
C LEU A 239 13.19 -19.38 7.41
N ASN A 240 13.91 -20.48 7.58
CA ASN A 240 13.46 -21.59 8.41
C ASN A 240 14.10 -21.46 9.79
N TYR A 241 13.25 -21.46 10.81
CA TYR A 241 13.64 -21.52 12.21
C TYR A 241 13.61 -22.98 12.62
N ASP A 242 14.77 -23.62 12.65
CA ASP A 242 14.96 -24.81 13.45
C ASP A 242 15.49 -24.37 14.82
N LEU A 243 15.14 -25.09 15.89
CA LEU A 243 15.48 -24.73 17.28
C LEU A 243 16.99 -24.53 17.49
N GLU A 244 17.82 -25.07 16.60
CA GLU A 244 19.28 -25.02 16.66
C GLU A 244 19.92 -24.19 15.52
N ARG A 245 19.18 -23.81 14.48
CA ARG A 245 19.73 -23.13 13.29
C ARG A 245 18.72 -22.23 12.59
N ILE A 246 19.17 -21.01 12.28
CA ILE A 246 18.54 -20.14 11.29
C ILE A 246 19.12 -20.51 9.92
N SER A 247 18.30 -21.04 9.01
CA SER A 247 18.68 -21.26 7.61
C SER A 247 17.87 -20.36 6.68
N ILE A 248 18.50 -19.88 5.60
CA ILE A 248 17.81 -19.18 4.52
C ILE A 248 17.63 -20.18 3.39
N GLU A 249 16.38 -20.54 3.12
CA GLU A 249 15.96 -21.24 1.91
C GLU A 249 15.45 -20.24 0.87
N PHE A 250 15.45 -20.64 -0.40
CA PHE A 250 14.89 -19.81 -1.47
C PHE A 250 13.66 -20.47 -2.07
N ALA A 251 12.48 -19.93 -1.76
CA ALA A 251 11.24 -20.35 -2.39
C ALA A 251 11.06 -19.64 -3.73
N GLN A 252 10.76 -20.39 -4.79
CA GLN A 252 10.40 -19.80 -6.07
C GLN A 252 8.94 -19.33 -6.01
N LYS A 253 8.67 -18.04 -6.24
CA LYS A 253 7.29 -17.56 -6.46
C LYS A 253 7.08 -17.14 -7.90
N MET A 254 5.84 -17.32 -8.35
CA MET A 254 5.40 -16.98 -9.69
C MET A 254 4.85 -15.55 -9.70
N HIS A 255 5.31 -14.74 -10.64
CA HIS A 255 4.85 -13.36 -10.86
C HIS A 255 4.17 -13.28 -12.21
N PHE A 256 2.99 -12.69 -12.26
CA PHE A 256 2.35 -12.35 -13.52
C PHE A 256 2.63 -10.88 -13.84
N ILE A 257 3.30 -10.62 -14.97
CA ILE A 257 3.84 -9.31 -15.32
C ILE A 257 3.41 -8.86 -16.73
N SER A 258 3.46 -7.56 -16.97
CA SER A 258 3.37 -6.97 -18.32
C SER A 258 4.78 -6.56 -18.79
N PRO A 259 5.42 -7.32 -19.70
CA PRO A 259 6.78 -7.02 -20.16
C PRO A 259 6.90 -5.64 -20.77
N GLU A 260 5.91 -5.21 -21.56
CA GLU A 260 5.87 -3.88 -22.15
C GLU A 260 5.93 -2.77 -21.09
N ASN A 261 5.18 -2.93 -19.99
CA ASN A 261 5.21 -1.97 -18.90
C ASN A 261 6.60 -1.92 -18.23
N ILE A 262 7.21 -3.08 -17.95
CA ILE A 262 8.57 -3.14 -17.37
C ILE A 262 9.60 -2.51 -18.30
N LEU A 263 9.57 -2.85 -19.60
CA LEU A 263 10.49 -2.33 -20.60
C LEU A 263 10.33 -0.81 -20.79
N LYS A 264 9.11 -0.29 -20.80
CA LYS A 264 8.83 1.15 -20.91
C LYS A 264 9.49 1.95 -19.78
N ASN A 265 9.62 1.36 -18.59
CA ASN A 265 10.18 2.01 -17.41
C ASN A 265 11.60 1.54 -17.09
N ILE A 266 12.27 0.78 -17.97
CA ILE A 266 13.53 0.10 -17.63
C ILE A 266 14.67 1.05 -17.27
N ASP A 267 14.77 2.17 -17.98
CA ASP A 267 15.77 3.20 -17.73
C ASP A 267 15.46 3.94 -16.43
N ASN A 268 14.17 4.12 -16.13
CA ASN A 268 13.73 4.66 -14.86
C ASN A 268 13.95 3.67 -13.72
N ILE A 269 13.84 2.36 -13.91
CA ILE A 269 14.17 1.39 -12.87
C ILE A 269 15.69 1.39 -12.61
N SER A 270 16.50 1.56 -13.67
CA SER A 270 17.96 1.42 -13.62
C SER A 270 18.73 2.72 -13.31
N GLY A 271 18.17 3.89 -13.62
CA GLY A 271 18.87 5.20 -13.64
C GLY A 271 18.70 6.12 -12.41
N GLY A 272 18.53 5.56 -11.21
CA GLY A 272 18.38 6.22 -9.88
C GLY A 272 18.68 7.73 -9.73
N LYS A 273 17.65 8.57 -9.55
CA LYS A 273 17.74 9.88 -8.87
C LYS A 273 16.58 10.19 -7.92
N LEU A 274 15.38 9.63 -8.18
CA LEU A 274 14.17 9.81 -7.36
C LEU A 274 13.89 8.61 -6.47
N TYR A 275 13.15 8.82 -5.38
CA TYR A 275 12.63 7.77 -4.51
C TYR A 275 11.94 6.64 -5.31
N LYS A 276 12.50 5.43 -5.22
CA LYS A 276 12.03 4.21 -5.90
C LYS A 276 11.91 3.11 -4.87
N PHE A 277 10.92 2.23 -5.03
CA PHE A 277 10.89 0.99 -4.28
C PHE A 277 11.94 0.04 -4.84
N PHE A 278 13.15 0.12 -4.26
CA PHE A 278 14.29 -0.74 -4.59
C PHE A 278 14.12 -2.19 -4.16
N SER A 279 13.03 -2.49 -3.46
CA SER A 279 12.59 -3.84 -3.15
C SER A 279 11.29 -4.13 -3.88
N ILE A 280 11.17 -5.30 -4.50
CA ILE A 280 9.84 -5.89 -4.66
C ILE A 280 9.31 -6.06 -3.23
N SER A 281 8.14 -5.52 -2.96
CA SER A 281 7.49 -5.67 -1.68
C SER A 281 6.10 -6.20 -1.92
N MET A 282 5.84 -7.38 -1.36
CA MET A 282 4.52 -7.96 -1.37
C MET A 282 3.65 -7.14 -0.45
N VAL A 283 2.43 -6.83 -0.88
CA VAL A 283 1.39 -6.31 0.00
C VAL A 283 0.20 -7.28 -0.13
N LEU A 284 0.06 -8.22 0.83
CA LEU A 284 -1.05 -9.18 0.86
C LEU A 284 -2.19 -8.67 1.72
N LEU A 285 -3.38 -8.56 1.18
CA LEU A 285 -4.54 -8.32 2.03
C LEU A 285 -4.86 -9.59 2.84
N GLY A 286 -4.99 -9.47 4.17
CA GLY A 286 -5.06 -10.60 5.11
C GLY A 286 -6.12 -11.65 4.75
N GLY A 287 -5.66 -12.82 4.31
CA GLY A 287 -6.47 -14.01 4.05
C GLY A 287 -5.57 -15.21 3.75
N LEU A 288 -6.03 -16.41 4.11
CA LEU A 288 -5.47 -17.74 3.80
C LEU A 288 -5.56 -18.06 2.28
N GLY A 289 -5.27 -17.09 1.42
CA GLY A 289 -5.20 -17.30 -0.02
C GLY A 289 -3.89 -17.96 -0.42
N PRO A 290 -3.84 -18.74 -1.52
CA PRO A 290 -2.61 -19.34 -1.99
C PRO A 290 -1.58 -18.24 -2.28
N GLN A 291 -0.51 -18.26 -1.50
CA GLN A 291 0.67 -17.41 -1.69
C GLN A 291 1.24 -17.66 -3.11
N GLY A 292 1.58 -16.61 -3.85
CA GLY A 292 2.38 -16.74 -5.08
C GLY A 292 1.66 -16.54 -6.43
N PHE A 293 0.52 -15.84 -6.47
CA PHE A 293 -0.04 -15.28 -7.71
C PHE A 293 -0.14 -13.74 -7.66
N GLY A 294 0.94 -13.09 -7.18
CA GLY A 294 1.02 -11.64 -7.16
C GLY A 294 1.18 -11.05 -8.55
N PHE A 295 0.64 -9.84 -8.73
CA PHE A 295 0.80 -9.08 -9.97
C PHE A 295 1.88 -8.05 -9.80
N THR A 296 2.94 -8.16 -10.61
CA THR A 296 4.06 -7.23 -10.54
C THR A 296 4.01 -6.28 -11.73
N TYR A 297 4.10 -4.99 -11.45
CA TYR A 297 4.19 -3.94 -12.46
C TYR A 297 5.17 -2.86 -12.04
N SER A 298 5.50 -1.98 -12.99
CA SER A 298 6.39 -0.85 -12.79
C SER A 298 5.71 0.48 -13.09
N THR A 299 6.21 1.54 -12.47
CA THR A 299 5.72 2.91 -12.67
C THR A 299 6.73 3.76 -13.45
N PRO A 300 6.30 4.87 -14.07
CA PRO A 300 7.16 5.89 -14.64
C PRO A 300 8.25 6.39 -13.70
N LYS A 301 8.03 6.32 -12.39
CA LYS A 301 9.05 6.70 -11.39
C LYS A 301 10.16 5.65 -11.23
N GLY A 302 10.04 4.48 -11.84
CA GLY A 302 11.01 3.38 -11.73
C GLY A 302 10.77 2.48 -10.52
N GLU A 303 9.57 2.51 -9.95
CA GLU A 303 9.19 1.65 -8.82
C GLU A 303 8.73 0.28 -9.34
N ILE A 304 9.02 -0.80 -8.60
CA ILE A 304 8.48 -2.14 -8.87
C ILE A 304 7.55 -2.51 -7.72
N ILE A 305 6.28 -2.78 -8.03
CA ILE A 305 5.23 -3.02 -7.06
C ILE A 305 4.57 -4.36 -7.33
N GLU A 306 4.38 -5.15 -6.28
CA GLU A 306 3.58 -6.37 -6.33
C GLU A 306 2.31 -6.23 -5.48
N ILE A 307 1.16 -6.41 -6.13
CA ILE A 307 -0.14 -6.36 -5.47
C ILE A 307 -0.72 -7.77 -5.41
N CYS A 308 -1.16 -8.15 -4.20
CA CYS A 308 -1.92 -9.37 -3.95
C CYS A 308 -3.22 -9.00 -3.23
N SER A 309 -4.35 -9.06 -3.94
CA SER A 309 -5.65 -8.66 -3.38
C SER A 309 -6.39 -9.82 -2.73
N ASP A 310 -7.01 -9.57 -1.58
CA ASP A 310 -8.07 -10.41 -1.00
C ASP A 310 -9.37 -10.22 -1.77
N GLN A 311 -10.24 -11.21 -1.68
CA GLN A 311 -11.49 -11.38 -2.40
C GLN A 311 -12.50 -10.25 -2.14
N LYS A 312 -12.46 -9.57 -0.98
CA LYS A 312 -13.46 -8.54 -0.61
C LYS A 312 -13.24 -7.18 -1.30
N GLU A 313 -12.02 -6.68 -1.44
CA GLU A 313 -11.76 -5.49 -2.28
C GLU A 313 -11.88 -5.81 -3.77
N THR A 314 -11.55 -7.05 -4.13
CA THR A 314 -11.78 -7.62 -5.46
C THR A 314 -13.26 -7.47 -5.86
N GLU A 315 -14.21 -7.59 -4.93
CA GLU A 315 -15.65 -7.43 -5.21
C GLU A 315 -16.05 -6.01 -5.65
N ALA A 316 -15.58 -4.96 -4.97
CA ALA A 316 -15.90 -3.58 -5.34
C ALA A 316 -15.34 -3.19 -6.72
N ILE A 317 -14.14 -3.70 -7.05
CA ILE A 317 -13.50 -3.48 -8.34
C ILE A 317 -14.15 -4.35 -9.43
N ILE A 318 -14.59 -5.56 -9.11
CA ILE A 318 -15.40 -6.43 -9.98
C ILE A 318 -16.68 -5.70 -10.40
N ILE A 319 -17.36 -5.00 -9.50
CA ILE A 319 -18.60 -4.26 -9.82
C ILE A 319 -18.33 -3.21 -10.90
N LYS A 320 -17.29 -2.38 -10.75
CA LYS A 320 -16.93 -1.37 -11.76
C LYS A 320 -16.52 -1.98 -13.10
N PHE A 321 -15.80 -3.11 -13.09
CA PHE A 321 -15.44 -3.81 -14.32
C PHE A 321 -16.66 -4.46 -15.01
N LYS A 322 -17.57 -5.06 -14.24
CA LYS A 322 -18.86 -5.56 -14.74
C LYS A 322 -19.71 -4.44 -15.33
N GLN A 323 -19.74 -3.27 -14.68
CA GLN A 323 -20.39 -2.05 -15.21
C GLN A 323 -19.79 -1.64 -16.57
N TYR A 324 -18.47 -1.65 -16.71
CA TYR A 324 -17.79 -1.35 -17.97
C TYR A 324 -18.14 -2.35 -19.08
N LEU A 325 -18.04 -3.66 -18.79
CA LEU A 325 -18.39 -4.71 -19.76
C LEU A 325 -19.87 -4.62 -20.18
N LYS A 326 -20.78 -4.36 -19.23
CA LYS A 326 -22.20 -4.11 -19.50
C LYS A 326 -22.39 -2.94 -20.47
N ARG A 327 -21.77 -1.78 -20.20
CA ARG A 327 -21.88 -0.59 -21.08
C ARG A 327 -21.36 -0.87 -22.48
N LYS A 328 -20.21 -1.54 -22.60
CA LYS A 328 -19.63 -1.95 -23.88
C LYS A 328 -20.54 -2.92 -24.65
N PHE A 329 -21.14 -3.89 -23.95
CA PHE A 329 -22.10 -4.81 -24.55
C PHE A 329 -23.35 -4.09 -25.06
N LEU A 330 -24.03 -3.31 -24.21
CA LEU A 330 -25.26 -2.62 -24.59
C LEU A 330 -25.03 -1.70 -25.79
N GLY A 331 -23.90 -0.98 -25.81
CA GLY A 331 -23.52 -0.15 -26.97
C GLY A 331 -23.26 -0.96 -28.24
N LYS A 332 -22.65 -2.14 -28.15
CA LYS A 332 -22.43 -3.02 -29.31
C LYS A 332 -23.73 -3.67 -29.80
N LEU A 333 -24.57 -4.12 -28.88
CA LEU A 333 -25.88 -4.70 -29.19
C LEU A 333 -26.79 -3.68 -29.89
N THR A 334 -26.82 -2.43 -29.41
CA THR A 334 -27.54 -1.33 -30.05
C THR A 334 -27.15 -1.18 -31.53
N LYS A 335 -25.84 -1.18 -31.82
CA LYS A 335 -25.31 -1.08 -33.18
C LYS A 335 -25.70 -2.27 -34.06
N GLU A 336 -25.62 -3.49 -33.53
CA GLU A 336 -26.00 -4.69 -34.28
C GLU A 336 -27.51 -4.74 -34.55
N LEU A 337 -28.36 -4.43 -33.57
CA LEU A 337 -29.81 -4.38 -33.78
C LEU A 337 -30.19 -3.33 -34.84
N SER A 338 -29.50 -2.19 -34.84
CA SER A 338 -29.69 -1.15 -35.86
C SER A 338 -29.31 -1.66 -37.27
N SER A 339 -28.28 -2.49 -37.40
CA SER A 339 -27.86 -3.06 -38.69
C SER A 339 -28.84 -4.07 -39.28
N PHE A 340 -29.79 -4.57 -38.48
CA PHE A 340 -30.86 -5.47 -38.91
C PHE A 340 -32.16 -4.73 -39.25
N ASN A 341 -32.14 -3.40 -39.40
CA ASN A 341 -33.33 -2.58 -39.66
C ASN A 341 -34.45 -2.71 -38.60
N ILE A 342 -34.09 -3.08 -37.37
CA ILE A 342 -35.05 -3.10 -36.26
C ILE A 342 -35.43 -1.67 -35.89
N ASN A 343 -36.71 -1.43 -35.64
CA ASN A 343 -37.21 -0.11 -35.26
C ASN A 343 -36.50 0.43 -34.01
N GLU A 344 -36.08 1.70 -34.03
CA GLU A 344 -35.31 2.34 -32.96
C GLU A 344 -36.02 2.30 -31.60
N GLN A 345 -37.33 2.48 -31.55
CA GLN A 345 -38.12 2.37 -30.32
C GLN A 345 -38.11 0.94 -29.73
N ILE A 346 -38.00 -0.07 -30.60
CA ILE A 346 -37.87 -1.47 -30.18
C ILE A 346 -36.46 -1.70 -29.62
N ILE A 347 -35.43 -1.16 -30.27
CA ILE A 347 -34.04 -1.23 -29.80
C ILE A 347 -33.94 -0.60 -28.40
N GLU A 348 -34.50 0.60 -28.20
CA GLU A 348 -34.50 1.27 -26.90
C GLU A 348 -35.16 0.43 -25.80
N LYS A 349 -36.32 -0.19 -26.09
CA LYS A 349 -37.00 -1.08 -25.15
C LYS A 349 -36.15 -2.29 -24.78
N ILE A 350 -35.47 -2.90 -25.76
CA ILE A 350 -34.56 -4.04 -25.53
C ILE A 350 -33.36 -3.64 -24.67
N ILE A 351 -32.73 -2.50 -24.99
CA ILE A 351 -31.57 -2.01 -24.26
C ILE A 351 -31.92 -1.61 -22.83
N PHE A 352 -33.06 -0.94 -22.64
CA PHE A 352 -33.58 -0.58 -21.32
C PHE A 352 -33.89 -1.84 -20.49
N TYR A 353 -34.58 -2.81 -21.07
CA TYR A 353 -34.89 -4.07 -20.39
C TYR A 353 -33.61 -4.82 -19.95
N LEU A 354 -32.63 -4.91 -20.83
CA LEU A 354 -31.33 -5.53 -20.52
C LEU A 354 -30.53 -4.70 -19.51
N SER A 355 -30.62 -3.37 -19.53
CA SER A 355 -29.94 -2.54 -18.54
C SER A 355 -30.50 -2.74 -17.14
N GLU A 356 -31.82 -2.87 -17.00
CA GLU A 356 -32.46 -3.11 -15.71
C GLU A 356 -32.17 -4.52 -15.18
N ASN A 357 -32.22 -5.54 -16.05
CA ASN A 357 -32.02 -6.94 -15.65
C ASN A 357 -30.54 -7.29 -15.41
N LEU A 358 -29.59 -6.60 -16.05
CA LEU A 358 -28.16 -6.77 -15.83
C LEU A 358 -27.64 -5.77 -14.78
N ASN A 359 -28.29 -5.65 -13.62
CA ASN A 359 -27.86 -4.71 -12.58
C ASN A 359 -26.54 -5.17 -11.93
N PRO A 360 -25.43 -4.42 -12.10
CA PRO A 360 -24.12 -4.82 -11.59
C PRO A 360 -23.96 -4.61 -10.08
N ASP A 361 -24.86 -3.86 -9.44
CA ASP A 361 -24.85 -3.59 -7.99
C ASP A 361 -25.64 -4.66 -7.21
N LYS A 362 -26.47 -5.45 -7.90
CA LYS A 362 -27.03 -6.71 -7.37
C LYS A 362 -26.07 -7.86 -7.68
N LYS A 363 -25.91 -8.80 -6.74
CA LYS A 363 -25.08 -10.01 -6.94
C LYS A 363 -25.74 -10.93 -7.97
N ILE A 364 -25.50 -10.63 -9.24
CA ILE A 364 -25.83 -11.48 -10.38
C ILE A 364 -24.56 -12.26 -10.75
N GLY A 365 -24.57 -13.55 -10.46
CA GLY A 365 -23.49 -14.49 -10.73
C GLY A 365 -23.61 -15.16 -12.09
N TYR A 366 -22.56 -15.90 -12.47
CA TYR A 366 -22.57 -16.73 -13.68
C TYR A 366 -23.78 -17.68 -13.75
N TYR A 367 -24.23 -18.17 -12.59
CA TYR A 367 -25.34 -19.10 -12.45
C TYR A 367 -26.71 -18.51 -12.79
N ASP A 368 -26.86 -17.17 -12.76
CA ASP A 368 -28.11 -16.49 -13.11
C ASP A 368 -28.31 -16.37 -14.64
N LYS A 369 -27.29 -16.73 -15.43
CA LYS A 369 -27.29 -16.63 -16.90
C LYS A 369 -28.56 -17.22 -17.52
N ASN A 370 -28.92 -18.44 -17.14
CA ASN A 370 -30.03 -19.15 -17.78
C ASN A 370 -31.37 -18.47 -17.46
N GLN A 371 -31.56 -18.02 -16.22
CA GLN A 371 -32.77 -17.30 -15.82
C GLN A 371 -32.90 -15.97 -16.57
N ILE A 372 -31.79 -15.24 -16.75
CA ILE A 372 -31.78 -13.98 -17.51
C ILE A 372 -32.09 -14.25 -18.99
N LEU A 373 -31.52 -15.31 -19.58
CA LEU A 373 -31.78 -15.65 -20.98
C LEU A 373 -33.22 -16.04 -21.25
N VAL A 374 -33.85 -16.81 -20.36
CA VAL A 374 -35.28 -17.14 -20.46
C VAL A 374 -36.11 -15.86 -20.46
N ARG A 375 -35.89 -14.97 -19.49
CA ARG A 375 -36.60 -13.70 -19.39
C ARG A 375 -36.42 -12.79 -20.61
N VAL A 376 -35.22 -12.75 -21.18
CA VAL A 376 -34.94 -12.00 -22.41
C VAL A 376 -35.65 -12.63 -23.61
N LYS A 377 -35.66 -13.96 -23.72
CA LYS A 377 -36.39 -14.67 -24.78
C LYS A 377 -37.88 -14.39 -24.69
N ASP A 378 -38.46 -14.51 -23.49
CA ASP A 378 -39.87 -14.25 -23.24
C ASP A 378 -40.26 -12.81 -23.59
N PHE A 379 -39.41 -11.84 -23.22
CA PHE A 379 -39.61 -10.43 -23.56
C PHE A 379 -39.54 -10.17 -25.07
N LEU A 380 -38.54 -10.73 -25.76
CA LEU A 380 -38.40 -10.55 -27.20
C LEU A 380 -39.55 -11.21 -27.98
N GLY A 381 -40.01 -12.39 -27.56
CA GLY A 381 -41.16 -13.08 -28.18
C GLY A 381 -42.49 -12.31 -28.07
N GLN A 382 -42.60 -11.37 -27.14
CA GLN A 382 -43.78 -10.50 -27.01
C GLN A 382 -43.81 -9.34 -28.02
N ILE A 383 -42.68 -9.06 -28.69
CA ILE A 383 -42.56 -7.96 -29.66
C ILE A 383 -43.03 -8.46 -31.03
N ASP A 384 -43.92 -7.72 -31.68
CA ASP A 384 -44.58 -8.14 -32.94
C ASP A 384 -43.59 -8.57 -34.04
N VAL A 385 -42.42 -7.92 -34.12
CA VAL A 385 -41.35 -8.22 -35.09
C VAL A 385 -40.74 -9.62 -34.87
N PHE A 386 -40.79 -10.15 -33.65
CA PHE A 386 -40.19 -11.44 -33.26
C PHE A 386 -41.22 -12.49 -32.82
N ARG A 387 -42.52 -12.24 -33.03
CA ARG A 387 -43.64 -13.10 -32.57
C ARG A 387 -43.64 -14.52 -33.13
N GLN A 388 -42.86 -14.80 -34.17
CA GLN A 388 -42.62 -16.17 -34.61
C GLN A 388 -41.46 -16.76 -33.78
N ASP A 389 -41.82 -17.65 -32.85
CA ASP A 389 -40.93 -18.31 -31.87
C ASP A 389 -39.70 -19.02 -32.48
N ASP A 390 -39.71 -19.23 -33.81
CA ASP A 390 -38.67 -19.88 -34.63
C ASP A 390 -38.03 -18.97 -35.69
N SER A 391 -38.20 -17.65 -35.62
CA SER A 391 -37.51 -16.75 -36.56
C SER A 391 -35.98 -16.86 -36.38
N ILE A 392 -35.27 -17.08 -37.50
CA ILE A 392 -33.80 -17.16 -37.55
C ILE A 392 -33.18 -15.91 -36.90
N GLU A 393 -33.80 -14.75 -37.08
CA GLU A 393 -33.40 -13.47 -36.50
C GLU A 393 -33.47 -13.46 -34.96
N LEU A 394 -34.54 -13.99 -34.36
CA LEU A 394 -34.66 -14.10 -32.90
C LEU A 394 -33.60 -15.05 -32.32
N GLN A 395 -33.36 -16.19 -32.98
CA GLN A 395 -32.33 -17.16 -32.59
C GLN A 395 -30.92 -16.54 -32.65
N GLU A 396 -30.60 -15.77 -33.69
CA GLU A 396 -29.33 -15.06 -33.80
C GLU A 396 -29.14 -14.00 -32.72
N ILE A 397 -30.18 -13.20 -32.45
CA ILE A 397 -30.15 -12.17 -31.40
C ILE A 397 -29.96 -12.82 -30.02
N ILE A 398 -30.72 -13.89 -29.72
CA ILE A 398 -30.59 -14.63 -28.45
C ILE A 398 -29.21 -15.26 -28.29
N SER A 399 -28.64 -15.83 -29.36
CA SER A 399 -27.29 -16.40 -29.36
C SER A 399 -26.23 -15.34 -29.04
N LYS A 400 -26.34 -14.16 -29.66
CA LYS A 400 -25.46 -13.01 -29.42
C LYS A 400 -25.58 -12.50 -27.97
N ILE A 401 -26.81 -12.37 -27.46
CA ILE A 401 -27.07 -11.99 -26.06
C ILE A 401 -26.50 -13.05 -25.10
N SER A 402 -26.70 -14.34 -25.35
CA SER A 402 -26.15 -15.44 -24.54
C SER A 402 -24.63 -15.43 -24.47
N LYS A 403 -23.97 -15.26 -25.62
CA LYS A 403 -22.51 -15.16 -25.68
C LYS A 403 -22.00 -13.95 -24.89
N ALA A 404 -22.70 -12.82 -24.98
CA ALA A 404 -22.33 -11.61 -24.25
C ALA A 404 -22.62 -11.69 -22.74
N ILE A 405 -23.76 -12.25 -22.32
CA ILE A 405 -24.08 -12.51 -20.90
C ILE A 405 -23.01 -13.43 -20.31
N SER A 406 -22.62 -14.48 -21.03
CA SER A 406 -21.50 -15.34 -20.64
C SER A 406 -20.20 -14.57 -20.43
N LEU A 407 -19.94 -13.53 -21.23
CA LEU A 407 -18.74 -12.72 -21.14
C LEU A 407 -18.81 -11.69 -20.00
N ILE A 408 -19.97 -11.09 -19.74
CA ILE A 408 -20.21 -10.13 -18.65
C ILE A 408 -20.23 -10.81 -17.29
N LEU A 409 -20.94 -11.95 -17.20
CA LEU A 409 -21.12 -12.71 -15.96
C LEU A 409 -20.03 -13.76 -15.76
N ARG A 410 -19.01 -13.81 -16.62
CA ARG A 410 -17.87 -14.70 -16.43
C ARG A 410 -17.28 -14.48 -15.04
N ASN A 411 -16.81 -15.55 -14.41
CA ASN A 411 -16.07 -15.42 -13.17
C ASN A 411 -14.80 -14.61 -13.46
N ILE A 412 -14.70 -13.41 -12.88
CA ILE A 412 -13.57 -12.50 -13.11
C ILE A 412 -12.44 -12.95 -12.19
N LYS A 413 -11.39 -13.52 -12.78
CA LYS A 413 -10.19 -13.89 -12.03
C LYS A 413 -9.38 -12.63 -11.75
N LEU A 414 -8.57 -12.68 -10.70
CA LEU A 414 -7.61 -11.61 -10.39
C LEU A 414 -6.72 -11.25 -11.60
N LYS A 415 -6.34 -12.27 -12.39
CA LYS A 415 -5.60 -12.11 -13.66
C LYS A 415 -6.32 -11.17 -14.64
N ASP A 416 -7.63 -11.33 -14.82
CA ASP A 416 -8.43 -10.49 -15.74
C ASP A 416 -8.42 -9.02 -15.31
N GLN A 417 -8.42 -8.76 -14.00
CA GLN A 417 -8.39 -7.41 -13.46
C GLN A 417 -7.04 -6.73 -13.66
N PHE A 418 -5.95 -7.48 -13.44
CA PHE A 418 -4.61 -6.98 -13.70
C PHE A 418 -4.43 -6.63 -15.18
N MET A 419 -4.83 -7.53 -16.08
CA MET A 419 -4.76 -7.28 -17.53
C MET A 419 -5.55 -6.02 -17.90
N ALA A 420 -6.79 -5.89 -17.41
CA ALA A 420 -7.60 -4.71 -17.67
C ALA A 420 -6.95 -3.40 -17.17
N ARG A 421 -6.34 -3.40 -15.98
CA ARG A 421 -5.64 -2.22 -15.45
C ARG A 421 -4.41 -1.86 -16.29
N MET A 422 -3.62 -2.85 -16.68
CA MET A 422 -2.44 -2.64 -17.53
C MET A 422 -2.82 -2.16 -18.93
N ASP A 423 -3.91 -2.68 -19.51
CA ASP A 423 -4.44 -2.18 -20.77
C ASP A 423 -4.90 -0.71 -20.63
N LEU A 424 -5.59 -0.35 -19.54
CA LEU A 424 -5.98 1.05 -19.29
C LEU A 424 -4.76 1.98 -19.11
N VAL A 425 -3.69 1.51 -18.47
CA VAL A 425 -2.40 2.25 -18.37
C VAL A 425 -1.76 2.41 -19.75
N LYS A 426 -1.73 1.34 -20.55
CA LYS A 426 -1.19 1.36 -21.92
C LYS A 426 -1.96 2.35 -22.80
N GLU A 427 -3.29 2.38 -22.66
CA GLU A 427 -4.18 3.31 -23.34
C GLU A 427 -4.13 4.76 -22.78
N GLY A 428 -3.35 5.01 -21.72
CA GLY A 428 -3.22 6.33 -21.09
C GLY A 428 -4.46 6.80 -20.32
N LYS A 429 -5.41 5.91 -20.03
CA LYS A 429 -6.68 6.23 -19.35
C LYS A 429 -6.54 6.34 -17.84
N ILE A 430 -5.56 5.65 -17.26
CA ILE A 430 -5.18 5.75 -15.86
C ILE A 430 -3.66 5.83 -15.75
N LYS A 431 -3.13 6.45 -14.70
CA LYS A 431 -1.69 6.37 -14.40
C LYS A 431 -1.41 5.05 -13.69
N SER A 432 -0.24 4.46 -13.93
CA SER A 432 0.20 3.25 -13.22
C SER A 432 0.26 3.44 -11.70
N GLU A 433 0.62 4.63 -11.25
CA GLU A 433 0.70 5.03 -9.85
C GLU A 433 -0.68 5.05 -9.18
N ASP A 434 -1.74 5.24 -9.96
CA ASP A 434 -3.10 5.24 -9.44
C ASP A 434 -3.58 3.81 -9.12
N ILE A 435 -2.93 2.77 -9.67
CA ILE A 435 -3.33 1.37 -9.44
C ILE A 435 -3.20 1.00 -7.96
N ALA A 436 -2.10 1.36 -7.32
CA ALA A 436 -1.87 1.06 -5.89
C ALA A 436 -2.67 1.98 -4.95
N LYS A 437 -3.15 3.13 -5.43
CA LYS A 437 -4.09 4.02 -4.70
C LYS A 437 -5.52 3.50 -4.74
N LEU A 438 -5.91 2.87 -5.84
CA LEU A 438 -7.23 2.26 -6.02
C LEU A 438 -7.43 0.98 -5.19
N THR A 439 -6.36 0.46 -4.58
CA THR A 439 -6.36 -0.67 -3.64
C THR A 439 -5.97 -0.16 -2.25
N SER A 440 -6.80 0.69 -1.66
CA SER A 440 -6.55 1.29 -0.34
C SER A 440 -7.37 0.60 0.74
N LEU A 441 -6.70 0.14 1.80
CA LEU A 441 -7.34 -0.38 3.00
C LEU A 441 -7.24 0.61 4.15
N LYS A 442 -8.35 0.80 4.87
CA LYS A 442 -8.40 1.66 6.07
C LYS A 442 -7.78 3.05 5.85
N GLY A 443 -7.92 3.60 4.64
CA GLY A 443 -7.38 4.91 4.26
C GLY A 443 -5.88 4.93 3.92
N LYS A 444 -5.20 3.77 3.88
CA LYS A 444 -3.79 3.64 3.48
C LYS A 444 -3.70 2.87 2.16
N SER A 445 -3.02 3.45 1.18
CA SER A 445 -2.71 2.79 -0.09
C SER A 445 -1.50 1.87 0.05
N HIS A 446 -1.28 1.01 -0.94
CA HIS A 446 -0.06 0.21 -1.00
C HIS A 446 1.19 1.11 -1.04
N TYR A 447 1.09 2.29 -1.69
CA TYR A 447 2.16 3.28 -1.73
C TYR A 447 2.56 3.79 -0.36
N ASP A 448 1.58 4.07 0.51
CA ASP A 448 1.84 4.60 1.85
C ASP A 448 2.60 3.57 2.69
N VAL A 449 2.18 2.31 2.61
CA VAL A 449 2.83 1.21 3.33
C VAL A 449 4.24 0.94 2.81
N LEU A 450 4.46 1.03 1.50
CA LEU A 450 5.80 0.87 0.92
C LEU A 450 6.75 2.00 1.35
N ARG A 451 6.23 3.23 1.50
CA ARG A 451 6.99 4.37 2.03
C ARG A 451 7.43 4.15 3.47
N GLU A 452 6.50 3.69 4.31
CA GLU A 452 6.77 3.34 5.70
C GLU A 452 7.79 2.20 5.80
N ARG A 453 7.68 1.16 4.95
CA ARG A 453 8.67 0.07 4.90
C ARG A 453 10.07 0.59 4.57
N PHE A 454 10.21 1.46 3.57
CA PHE A 454 11.51 2.00 3.20
C PHE A 454 12.12 2.81 4.34
N PHE A 455 11.31 3.62 5.03
CA PHE A 455 11.75 4.32 6.24
C PHE A 455 12.30 3.35 7.29
N TRP A 456 11.56 2.27 7.57
CA TRP A 456 11.97 1.26 8.54
C TRP A 456 13.28 0.58 8.16
N GLN A 457 13.52 0.35 6.87
CA GLN A 457 14.77 -0.22 6.40
C GLN A 457 15.97 0.66 6.82
N TYR A 458 15.91 1.98 6.65
CA TYR A 458 16.99 2.89 7.07
C TYR A 458 17.19 2.90 8.59
N VAL A 459 16.10 3.01 9.34
CA VAL A 459 16.14 3.04 10.81
C VAL A 459 16.77 1.76 11.36
N VAL A 460 16.37 0.61 10.82
CA VAL A 460 16.79 -0.71 11.30
C VAL A 460 18.21 -1.05 10.84
N ASP A 461 18.58 -0.71 9.61
CA ASP A 461 19.96 -0.90 9.13
C ASP A 461 20.94 -0.08 9.98
N GLN A 462 20.58 1.15 10.34
CA GLN A 462 21.40 2.00 11.18
C GLN A 462 21.44 1.54 12.64
N MET A 463 20.31 1.07 13.17
CA MET A 463 20.25 0.41 14.49
C MET A 463 21.18 -0.80 14.53
N TYR A 464 21.14 -1.65 13.50
CA TYR A 464 22.00 -2.83 13.41
C TYR A 464 23.48 -2.46 13.21
N TYR A 465 23.78 -1.36 12.51
CA TYR A 465 25.14 -0.83 12.42
C TYR A 465 25.71 -0.48 13.79
N PHE A 466 24.93 0.15 14.68
CA PHE A 466 25.36 0.42 16.06
C PHE A 466 25.68 -0.87 16.81
N TYR A 467 24.85 -1.90 16.65
CA TYR A 467 25.09 -3.21 17.24
C TYR A 467 26.38 -3.87 16.74
N ILE A 468 26.66 -3.86 15.43
CA ILE A 468 27.91 -4.41 14.89
C ILE A 468 29.11 -3.62 15.43
N LYS A 469 29.05 -2.29 15.38
CA LYS A 469 30.15 -1.41 15.78
C LYS A 469 30.57 -1.61 17.24
N GLU A 470 29.63 -1.89 18.14
CA GLU A 470 29.95 -2.17 19.55
C GLU A 470 30.73 -3.50 19.71
N ARG A 471 30.62 -4.43 18.75
CA ARG A 471 31.25 -5.75 18.83
C ARG A 471 32.68 -5.82 18.28
N GLY A 472 33.15 -4.80 17.58
CA GLY A 472 34.47 -4.76 16.93
C GLY A 472 34.39 -5.16 15.47
#